data_AF-A0A5C8JQZ7-F1
#
_entry.id   AF-A0A5C8JQZ7-F1
#
_cell.length_a   1.000
_cell.length_b   1.000
_cell.length_c   1.000
_cell.angle_alpha   90.00
_cell.angle_beta   90.00
_cell.angle_gamma   90.00
#
_symmetry.space_group_name_H-M   'P 1'
#
loop_
_entity.id
_entity.type
_entity.pdbx_description
1 polymer ?
#
loop_
_entity_poly.entity_id
_entity_poly.type
_entity_poly.pdbx_seq_one_letter_code
_entity_poly.pdbx_strand_id
1 'polypeptide(L)'
;MRRSGAMKFPRAPYPEQVSYQVGLDKIQEAVISSHFMHELAGDPRLELYDEDRFVAKALHIDAEAVHDRLIPALREACDVFSGHRAAAARSRARDNYQDYGLADPRQVGTAQVITEVMFDRQYRAEPLRSCSRELLCGTVAERVEAGSPIEMVIPALPFKFSSPLKTRGRLPDLAELNFLLGLNEIVSTVEQIYRAARPDLQGPLARFTVVSDGSRYNKLVNEPDSVVERYWNRLGVWVERLRLDEHITILDYRSLLRDSMPAGDRRRKSAIAAGARAEYGRVLWSIFDPNDMVSAMTMAARVEPDPEYANAEGRFVPLLKSLIYTIKYDSLTMFDPLPADARHALYRDLTAHIFEPYVAIPPDELAGVRIDARAGLAPTDRVKERLRQMMLRESWACAIDYMAEIKSDRELAEDPILTCLPGHLRWTIHAKAGQLALSTPIAAGIRVQAWAGAAVFKLTRRKDVKLCTLPVLALEGAGAIPVRVRGVDDALALAGQPLFYIYPDVTFADMDDFLAVVRRSLVRRRTN
;
A
#
# COMPACT_ATOMS: atom_id res chain seq x y z
N MET A 1 32.57 23.64 22.92
CA MET A 1 31.78 24.06 21.74
C MET A 1 30.33 24.27 22.16
N ARG A 2 29.87 25.53 22.22
CA ARG A 2 28.50 25.91 22.58
C ARG A 2 27.58 25.59 21.40
N ARG A 3 26.49 24.83 21.64
CA ARG A 3 25.44 24.59 20.64
C ARG A 3 24.72 25.91 20.37
N SER A 4 24.88 26.45 19.17
CA SER A 4 24.15 27.62 18.69
C SER A 4 22.65 27.30 18.65
N GLY A 5 21.86 28.09 19.37
CA GLY A 5 20.40 28.03 19.30
C GLY A 5 19.95 28.36 17.88
N ALA A 6 19.31 27.39 17.22
CA ALA A 6 18.67 27.62 15.93
C ALA A 6 17.54 28.63 16.11
N MET A 7 17.64 29.78 15.46
CA MET A 7 16.52 30.73 15.31
C MET A 7 15.35 30.00 14.66
N LYS A 8 14.24 29.85 15.40
CA LYS A 8 12.95 29.47 14.83
C LYS A 8 12.46 30.66 14.01
N PHE A 9 12.53 30.58 12.69
CA PHE A 9 11.88 31.56 11.82
C PHE A 9 10.36 31.54 12.08
N PRO A 10 9.70 32.72 12.18
CA PRO A 10 8.25 32.78 12.24
C PRO A 10 7.68 32.14 10.98
N ARG A 11 6.82 31.13 11.15
CA ARG A 11 6.10 30.52 10.04
C ARG A 11 5.24 31.60 9.39
N ALA A 12 5.41 31.82 8.09
CA ALA A 12 4.53 32.71 7.34
C ALA A 12 3.06 32.29 7.57
N PRO A 13 2.14 33.25 7.79
CA PRO A 13 0.72 32.96 7.86
C PRO A 13 0.29 32.36 6.51
N TYR A 14 -0.21 31.13 6.55
CA TYR A 14 -0.81 30.48 5.39
C TYR A 14 -2.25 30.99 5.23
N PRO A 15 -2.81 30.96 4.00
CA PRO A 15 -4.20 31.32 3.75
C PRO A 15 -5.13 30.60 4.74
N GLU A 16 -6.13 31.36 5.19
CA GLU A 16 -7.10 30.98 6.21
C GLU A 16 -7.64 29.56 6.01
N GLN A 17 -7.77 28.85 7.14
CA GLN A 17 -8.41 27.55 7.34
C GLN A 17 -9.14 27.02 6.10
N VAL A 18 -8.50 26.12 5.35
CA VAL A 18 -9.23 25.25 4.43
C VAL A 18 -10.13 24.38 5.31
N SER A 19 -11.41 24.74 5.39
CA SER A 19 -12.41 23.91 6.02
C SER A 19 -12.34 22.53 5.41
N TYR A 20 -12.43 21.50 6.25
CA TYR A 20 -12.47 20.12 5.80
C TYR A 20 -13.57 19.99 4.72
N GLN A 21 -13.17 19.72 3.49
CA GLN A 21 -14.10 19.33 2.44
C GLN A 21 -14.16 17.81 2.43
N VAL A 22 -15.35 17.27 2.64
CA VAL A 22 -15.60 15.84 2.53
C VAL A 22 -15.33 15.42 1.08
N GLY A 23 -14.55 14.35 0.90
CA GLY A 23 -14.17 13.84 -0.42
C GLY A 23 -12.66 13.90 -0.71
N LEU A 24 -12.27 13.38 -1.88
CA LEU A 24 -10.87 13.38 -2.32
C LEU A 24 -10.46 14.78 -2.79
N ASP A 25 -9.26 15.24 -2.41
CA ASP A 25 -8.77 16.59 -2.68
C ASP A 25 -8.54 16.83 -4.19
N LYS A 26 -9.21 17.84 -4.75
CA LYS A 26 -9.05 18.22 -6.17
C LYS A 26 -7.69 18.86 -6.47
N ILE A 27 -7.02 19.42 -5.47
CA ILE A 27 -5.79 20.19 -5.59
C ILE A 27 -4.57 19.27 -5.48
N GLN A 28 -4.54 18.43 -4.44
CA GLN A 28 -3.41 17.53 -4.18
C GLN A 28 -3.90 16.15 -3.73
N GLU A 29 -3.79 15.18 -4.63
CA GLU A 29 -4.06 13.78 -4.35
C GLU A 29 -2.84 13.00 -4.82
N ALA A 30 -2.02 12.50 -3.88
CA ALA A 30 -0.89 11.65 -4.24
C ALA A 30 -1.40 10.27 -4.72
N VAL A 31 -2.08 10.20 -5.86
CA VAL A 31 -2.96 9.07 -6.22
C VAL A 31 -2.17 7.77 -6.27
N ILE A 32 -0.96 7.73 -6.86
CA ILE A 32 -0.10 6.53 -6.82
C ILE A 32 1.39 6.88 -6.94
N SER A 33 2.27 6.16 -6.22
CA SER A 33 3.71 6.40 -6.16
C SER A 33 4.58 5.37 -6.92
N SER A 34 4.10 4.76 -8.01
CA SER A 34 4.76 3.59 -8.62
C SER A 34 5.70 3.88 -9.79
N HIS A 35 6.09 5.14 -10.04
CA HIS A 35 7.02 5.49 -11.12
C HIS A 35 8.35 4.71 -11.05
N PHE A 36 8.79 4.34 -9.85
CA PHE A 36 10.04 3.60 -9.65
C PHE A 36 10.06 2.22 -10.32
N MET A 37 8.91 1.58 -10.57
CA MET A 37 8.90 0.25 -11.21
C MET A 37 9.40 0.29 -12.66
N HIS A 38 9.18 1.42 -13.35
CA HIS A 38 9.67 1.59 -14.71
C HIS A 38 11.19 1.67 -14.75
N GLU A 39 11.79 2.42 -13.83
CA GLU A 39 13.25 2.49 -13.66
C GLU A 39 13.83 1.12 -13.30
N LEU A 40 13.19 0.37 -12.39
CA LEU A 40 13.65 -0.97 -12.01
C LEU A 40 13.53 -1.98 -13.16
N ALA A 41 12.44 -1.95 -13.91
CA ALA A 41 12.20 -2.88 -15.03
C ALA A 41 13.21 -2.66 -16.17
N GLY A 42 13.61 -1.41 -16.40
CA GLY A 42 14.62 -1.05 -17.40
C GLY A 42 16.06 -1.27 -16.96
N ASP A 43 16.35 -1.58 -15.69
CA ASP A 43 17.71 -1.84 -15.23
C ASP A 43 18.18 -3.25 -15.65
N PRO A 44 19.16 -3.38 -16.57
CA PRO A 44 19.61 -4.68 -17.06
C PRO A 44 20.32 -5.49 -15.97
N ARG A 45 20.77 -4.85 -14.88
CA ARG A 45 21.49 -5.52 -13.77
C ARG A 45 20.55 -6.26 -12.82
N LEU A 46 19.26 -5.92 -12.83
CA LEU A 46 18.27 -6.52 -11.92
C LEU A 46 17.59 -7.69 -12.62
N GLU A 47 17.79 -8.91 -12.13
CA GLU A 47 17.16 -10.09 -12.71
C GLU A 47 16.32 -10.84 -11.68
N LEU A 48 15.19 -11.37 -12.14
CA LEU A 48 14.48 -12.39 -11.37
C LEU A 48 15.31 -13.67 -11.37
N TYR A 49 15.24 -14.42 -10.27
CA TYR A 49 15.69 -15.80 -10.27
C TYR A 49 14.84 -16.63 -11.23
N ASP A 50 15.44 -17.54 -11.97
CA ASP A 50 14.67 -18.67 -12.51
C ASP A 50 14.28 -19.61 -11.35
N GLU A 51 13.45 -20.61 -11.64
CA GLU A 51 12.97 -21.55 -10.62
C GLU A 51 14.12 -22.31 -9.96
N ASP A 52 15.12 -22.73 -10.75
CA ASP A 52 16.29 -23.47 -10.26
C ASP A 52 17.12 -22.62 -9.29
N ARG A 53 17.41 -21.36 -9.65
CA ARG A 53 18.13 -20.41 -8.80
C ARG A 53 17.31 -20.00 -7.59
N PHE A 54 15.99 -19.86 -7.73
CA PHE A 54 15.10 -19.56 -6.62
C PHE A 54 15.13 -20.70 -5.59
N VAL A 55 14.97 -21.95 -6.03
CA VAL A 55 15.04 -23.15 -5.19
C VAL A 55 16.42 -23.31 -4.57
N ALA A 56 17.49 -23.16 -5.34
CA ALA A 56 18.87 -23.31 -4.86
C ALA A 56 19.25 -22.28 -3.80
N LYS A 57 18.70 -21.06 -3.88
CA LYS A 57 18.92 -20.00 -2.89
C LYS A 57 17.95 -20.05 -1.71
N ALA A 58 16.82 -20.73 -1.83
CA ALA A 58 15.78 -20.69 -0.81
C ALA A 58 16.23 -21.36 0.49
N LEU A 59 16.10 -20.62 1.58
CA LEU A 59 16.15 -21.18 2.93
C LEU A 59 14.74 -21.60 3.37
N HIS A 60 14.71 -22.46 4.38
CA HIS A 60 13.46 -22.94 4.96
C HIS A 60 13.38 -22.57 6.44
N ILE A 61 12.19 -22.18 6.88
CA ILE A 61 11.84 -21.98 8.29
C ILE A 61 10.67 -22.91 8.62
N ASP A 62 10.75 -23.64 9.72
CA ASP A 62 9.66 -24.51 10.13
C ASP A 62 8.46 -23.70 10.62
N ALA A 63 7.25 -24.19 10.35
CA ALA A 63 6.00 -23.57 10.79
C ALA A 63 5.97 -23.26 12.31
N GLU A 64 6.51 -24.18 13.11
CA GLU A 64 6.66 -24.01 14.56
C GLU A 64 7.59 -22.85 14.90
N ALA A 65 8.74 -22.73 14.23
CA ALA A 65 9.66 -21.61 14.44
C ALA A 65 9.04 -20.26 14.04
N VAL A 66 8.18 -20.23 13.03
CA VAL A 66 7.41 -19.02 12.70
C VAL A 66 6.48 -18.64 13.86
N HIS A 67 5.74 -19.61 14.40
CA HIS A 67 4.76 -19.39 15.46
C HIS A 67 5.39 -19.08 16.82
N ASP A 68 6.41 -19.83 17.22
CA ASP A 68 6.97 -19.79 18.58
C ASP A 68 8.11 -18.79 18.75
N ARG A 69 8.72 -18.36 17.64
CA ARG A 69 9.91 -17.49 17.70
C ARG A 69 9.75 -16.22 16.89
N LEU A 70 9.43 -16.34 15.59
CA LEU A 70 9.37 -15.16 14.71
C LEU A 70 8.21 -14.22 15.10
N ILE A 71 6.97 -14.74 15.18
CA ILE A 71 5.80 -13.93 15.55
C ILE A 71 5.97 -13.28 16.93
N PRO A 72 6.38 -14.00 17.99
CA PRO A 72 6.65 -13.40 19.29
C PRO A 72 7.70 -12.31 19.25
N ALA A 73 8.79 -12.48 18.50
CA ALA A 73 9.82 -11.45 18.35
C ALA A 73 9.27 -10.18 17.66
N LEU A 74 8.41 -10.33 16.65
CA LEU A 74 7.76 -9.20 15.99
C LEU A 74 6.82 -8.46 16.95
N ARG A 75 6.02 -9.19 17.73
CA ARG A 75 5.07 -8.62 18.70
C ARG A 75 5.78 -7.91 19.85
N GLU A 76 6.81 -8.53 20.43
CA GLU A 76 7.64 -7.91 21.47
C GLU A 76 8.24 -6.58 20.99
N ALA A 77 8.76 -6.55 19.75
CA ALA A 77 9.28 -5.32 19.16
C ALA A 77 8.19 -4.25 18.97
N CYS A 78 6.96 -4.64 18.61
CA CYS A 78 5.80 -3.73 18.55
C CYS A 78 5.44 -3.18 19.94
N ASP A 79 5.37 -4.02 20.96
CA ASP A 79 5.01 -3.60 22.33
C ASP A 79 6.01 -2.58 22.89
N VAL A 80 7.30 -2.88 22.76
CA VAL A 80 8.39 -1.97 23.15
C VAL A 80 8.29 -0.65 22.37
N PHE A 81 8.00 -0.72 21.08
CA PHE A 81 7.85 0.47 20.24
C PHE A 81 6.65 1.32 20.67
N SER A 82 5.48 0.72 20.85
CA SER A 82 4.25 1.40 21.26
C SER A 82 4.41 2.08 22.62
N GLY A 83 5.10 1.45 23.59
CA GLY A 83 5.43 2.07 24.87
C GLY A 83 6.30 3.32 24.72
N HIS A 84 7.35 3.26 23.90
CA HIS A 84 8.17 4.44 23.59
C HIS A 84 7.34 5.54 22.89
N ARG A 85 6.42 5.18 21.99
CA ARG A 85 5.58 6.16 21.30
C ARG A 85 4.55 6.80 22.24
N ALA A 86 3.99 6.05 23.19
CA ALA A 86 3.08 6.60 24.19
C ALA A 86 3.77 7.67 25.05
N ALA A 87 4.99 7.40 25.52
CA ALA A 87 5.81 8.37 26.24
C ALA A 87 6.13 9.61 25.39
N ALA A 88 6.51 9.40 24.12
CA ALA A 88 6.80 10.49 23.20
C ALA A 88 5.56 11.35 22.90
N ALA A 89 4.38 10.75 22.77
CA ALA A 89 3.12 11.46 22.55
C ALA A 89 2.77 12.36 23.76
N ARG A 90 2.98 11.88 25.00
CA ARG A 90 2.79 12.71 26.21
C ARG A 90 3.70 13.95 26.21
N SER A 91 4.96 13.80 25.83
CA SER A 91 5.88 14.93 25.69
C SER A 91 5.41 15.92 24.64
N ARG A 92 5.10 15.43 23.43
CA ARG A 92 4.66 16.30 22.33
C ARG A 92 3.37 17.03 22.64
N ALA A 93 2.43 16.41 23.35
CA ALA A 93 1.16 17.05 23.68
C ALA A 93 1.38 18.26 24.60
N ARG A 94 2.34 18.15 25.53
CA ARG A 94 2.80 19.29 26.36
C ARG A 94 3.56 20.33 25.56
N ASP A 95 4.39 19.91 24.61
CA ASP A 95 5.13 20.86 23.76
C ASP A 95 4.22 21.61 22.78
N ASN A 96 3.13 20.98 22.35
CA ASN A 96 2.17 21.49 21.37
C ASN A 96 0.85 21.96 22.01
N TYR A 97 0.80 22.21 23.33
CA TYR A 97 -0.46 22.51 24.05
C TYR A 97 -1.24 23.68 23.42
N GLN A 98 -0.54 24.68 22.88
CA GLN A 98 -1.14 25.85 22.23
C GLN A 98 -1.88 25.48 20.93
N ASP A 99 -1.45 24.43 20.21
CA ASP A 99 -2.14 23.93 19.01
C ASP A 99 -3.53 23.33 19.33
N TYR A 100 -3.83 23.14 20.63
CA TYR A 100 -5.12 22.69 21.15
C TYR A 100 -5.94 23.81 21.81
N GLY A 101 -5.51 25.06 21.67
CA GLY A 101 -6.17 26.20 22.31
C GLY A 101 -5.97 26.28 23.83
N LEU A 102 -5.02 25.52 24.39
CA LEU A 102 -4.74 25.53 25.83
C LEU A 102 -3.79 26.68 26.19
N ALA A 103 -3.99 27.27 27.37
CA ALA A 103 -3.18 28.37 27.88
C ALA A 103 -1.94 27.89 28.64
N ASP A 104 -1.97 26.66 29.18
CA ASP A 104 -0.90 26.07 29.98
C ASP A 104 -0.68 24.58 29.63
N PRO A 105 0.57 24.10 29.49
CA PRO A 105 0.86 22.69 29.22
C PRO A 105 0.35 21.72 30.30
N ARG A 106 0.05 22.21 31.52
CA ARG A 106 -0.57 21.42 32.60
C ARG A 106 -2.05 21.09 32.32
N GLN A 107 -2.68 21.76 31.37
CA GLN A 107 -4.06 21.50 30.94
C GLN A 107 -4.17 20.33 29.93
N VAL A 108 -3.04 19.79 29.48
CA VAL A 108 -3.01 18.66 28.55
C VAL A 108 -3.63 17.42 29.20
N GLY A 109 -4.75 16.97 28.64
CA GLY A 109 -5.47 15.78 29.06
C GLY A 109 -5.25 14.58 28.14
N THR A 110 -6.00 13.51 28.39
CA THR A 110 -5.93 12.24 27.64
C THR A 110 -6.18 12.44 26.14
N ALA A 111 -7.14 13.29 25.78
CA ALA A 111 -7.51 13.52 24.38
C ALA A 111 -6.38 14.14 23.56
N GLN A 112 -5.66 15.12 24.11
CA GLN A 112 -4.51 15.74 23.45
C GLN A 112 -3.37 14.73 23.27
N VAL A 113 -3.12 13.90 24.28
CA VAL A 113 -2.08 12.86 24.22
C VAL A 113 -2.41 11.80 23.16
N ILE A 114 -3.65 11.30 23.12
CA ILE A 114 -4.12 10.37 22.07
C ILE A 114 -4.02 11.02 20.69
N THR A 115 -4.41 12.30 20.56
CA THR A 115 -4.31 13.04 19.29
C THR A 115 -2.86 13.11 18.80
N GLU A 116 -1.88 13.32 19.69
CA GLU A 116 -0.46 13.30 19.33
C GLU A 116 0.06 11.93 18.85
N VAL A 117 -0.63 10.83 19.14
CA VAL A 117 -0.34 9.53 18.52
C VAL A 117 -0.63 9.60 17.01
N MET A 118 -1.76 10.20 16.63
CA MET A 118 -2.19 10.34 15.23
C MET A 118 -1.30 11.30 14.43
N PHE A 119 -0.63 12.23 15.11
CA PHE A 119 0.33 13.17 14.52
C PHE A 119 1.78 12.68 14.61
N ASP A 120 2.01 11.48 15.12
CA ASP A 120 3.34 10.90 15.23
C ASP A 120 3.92 10.59 13.85
N ARG A 121 5.07 11.16 13.49
CA ARG A 121 5.77 10.88 12.21
C ARG A 121 6.17 9.41 12.04
N GLN A 122 6.24 8.66 13.13
CA GLN A 122 6.45 7.23 13.10
C GLN A 122 5.23 6.44 12.64
N TYR A 123 4.02 7.04 12.65
CA TYR A 123 2.77 6.44 12.20
C TYR A 123 2.16 7.19 11.01
N ARG A 124 2.40 8.49 10.90
CA ARG A 124 1.79 9.37 9.92
C ARG A 124 2.80 9.86 8.88
N ALA A 125 2.44 9.74 7.60
CA ALA A 125 3.15 10.35 6.50
C ALA A 125 2.86 11.86 6.40
N GLU A 126 3.85 12.62 5.93
CA GLU A 126 3.67 14.05 5.60
C GLU A 126 2.70 14.23 4.41
N PRO A 127 1.95 15.35 4.30
CA PRO A 127 2.11 16.62 5.02
C PRO A 127 1.29 16.71 6.32
N LEU A 128 1.89 17.32 7.36
CA LEU A 128 1.28 17.53 8.69
C LEU A 128 -0.07 18.28 8.70
N ARG A 129 -0.45 18.87 7.57
CA ARG A 129 -1.57 19.81 7.44
C ARG A 129 -2.86 19.19 6.91
N SER A 130 -2.88 17.89 6.66
CA SER A 130 -4.10 17.23 6.21
C SER A 130 -5.22 17.23 7.26
N CYS A 131 -4.94 17.45 8.54
CA CYS A 131 -5.95 17.42 9.59
C CYS A 131 -5.60 18.45 10.68
N SER A 132 -6.62 19.12 11.24
CA SER A 132 -6.46 20.02 12.38
C SER A 132 -6.31 19.22 13.69
N ARG A 133 -5.35 19.61 14.52
CA ARG A 133 -5.17 19.03 15.85
C ARG A 133 -6.38 19.28 16.74
N GLU A 134 -6.90 20.50 16.72
CA GLU A 134 -8.03 20.91 17.54
C GLU A 134 -9.28 20.10 17.19
N LEU A 135 -9.63 20.01 15.90
CA LEU A 135 -10.81 19.26 15.45
C LEU A 135 -10.68 17.77 15.78
N LEU A 136 -9.52 17.16 15.49
CA LEU A 136 -9.30 15.75 15.82
C LEU A 136 -9.34 15.51 17.33
N CYS A 137 -8.78 16.43 18.12
CA CYS A 137 -8.81 16.36 19.57
C CYS A 137 -10.23 16.48 20.12
N GLY A 138 -11.09 17.29 19.51
CA GLY A 138 -12.52 17.36 19.85
C GLY A 138 -13.20 16.00 19.69
N THR A 139 -13.06 15.38 18.51
CA THR A 139 -13.62 14.04 18.27
C THR A 139 -13.08 12.98 19.25
N VAL A 140 -11.78 13.02 19.54
CA VAL A 140 -11.18 12.11 20.53
C VAL A 140 -11.72 12.39 21.93
N ALA A 141 -11.88 13.65 22.33
CA ALA A 141 -12.39 14.04 23.64
C ALA A 141 -13.82 13.52 23.87
N GLU A 142 -14.70 13.66 22.88
CA GLU A 142 -16.07 13.13 22.94
C GLU A 142 -16.09 11.63 23.20
N ARG A 143 -15.23 10.86 22.52
CA ARG A 143 -15.11 9.42 22.75
C ARG A 143 -14.56 9.09 24.13
N VAL A 144 -13.52 9.81 24.56
CA VAL A 144 -12.90 9.64 25.87
C VAL A 144 -13.91 9.88 27.00
N GLU A 145 -14.69 10.96 26.90
CA GLU A 145 -15.74 11.33 27.85
C GLU A 145 -16.85 10.28 27.88
N ALA A 146 -17.30 9.82 26.71
CA ALA A 146 -18.30 8.77 26.58
C ALA A 146 -17.81 7.37 27.01
N GLY A 147 -16.53 7.21 27.36
CA GLY A 147 -15.94 5.90 27.66
C GLY A 147 -15.98 4.92 26.48
N SER A 148 -16.04 5.44 25.26
CA SER A 148 -16.19 4.66 24.03
C SER A 148 -14.83 4.43 23.34
N PRO A 149 -14.64 3.29 22.64
CA PRO A 149 -13.40 3.03 21.92
C PRO A 149 -13.07 4.11 20.88
N ILE A 150 -11.77 4.35 20.67
CA ILE A 150 -11.27 5.15 19.54
C ILE A 150 -11.25 4.27 18.29
N GLU A 151 -12.26 4.43 17.44
CA GLU A 151 -12.41 3.64 16.22
C GLU A 151 -11.71 4.32 15.03
N MET A 152 -10.88 3.58 14.33
CA MET A 152 -10.12 4.03 13.15
C MET A 152 -10.47 3.17 11.95
N VAL A 153 -10.39 3.75 10.74
CA VAL A 153 -10.65 3.01 9.50
C VAL A 153 -9.66 3.34 8.39
N ILE A 154 -9.19 2.33 7.66
CA ILE A 154 -8.31 2.49 6.50
C ILE A 154 -8.73 1.58 5.35
N PRO A 155 -8.90 2.09 4.12
CA PRO A 155 -8.93 1.26 2.92
C PRO A 155 -7.52 0.81 2.58
N ALA A 156 -7.29 -0.51 2.60
CA ALA A 156 -5.98 -1.10 2.33
C ALA A 156 -6.11 -2.62 2.12
N LEU A 157 -5.00 -3.26 1.73
CA LEU A 157 -4.91 -4.71 1.53
C LEU A 157 -5.93 -5.23 0.49
N PRO A 158 -5.90 -4.76 -0.77
CA PRO A 158 -6.83 -5.20 -1.79
C PRO A 158 -6.64 -6.69 -2.12
N PHE A 159 -5.46 -7.01 -2.64
CA PHE A 159 -4.96 -8.34 -2.97
C PHE A 159 -3.49 -8.17 -3.37
N LYS A 160 -2.71 -9.25 -3.25
CA LYS A 160 -1.32 -9.29 -3.70
C LYS A 160 -1.27 -9.20 -5.23
N PHE A 161 -0.54 -8.24 -5.78
CA PHE A 161 -0.51 -8.01 -7.22
C PHE A 161 0.09 -9.19 -7.99
N SER A 162 -0.52 -9.56 -9.12
CA SER A 162 -0.08 -10.66 -10.00
C SER A 162 1.18 -10.37 -10.81
N SER A 163 1.73 -9.15 -10.75
CA SER A 163 2.95 -8.79 -11.48
C SER A 163 4.16 -9.57 -10.95
N PRO A 164 4.85 -10.38 -11.78
CA PRO A 164 6.01 -11.17 -11.35
C PRO A 164 7.21 -10.30 -10.96
N LEU A 165 7.25 -9.03 -11.41
CA LEU A 165 8.28 -8.08 -11.01
C LEU A 165 8.10 -7.58 -9.56
N LYS A 166 6.86 -7.63 -9.06
CA LYS A 166 6.52 -7.15 -7.73
C LYS A 166 6.45 -8.28 -6.71
N THR A 167 5.88 -9.43 -7.07
CA THR A 167 5.59 -10.52 -6.13
C THR A 167 5.86 -11.89 -6.75
N ARG A 168 6.13 -12.91 -5.92
CA ARG A 168 6.29 -14.33 -6.33
C ARG A 168 5.02 -15.15 -6.15
N GLY A 169 4.00 -14.60 -5.51
CA GLY A 169 2.79 -15.31 -5.17
C GLY A 169 1.67 -14.35 -4.80
N ARG A 170 0.47 -14.91 -4.63
CA ARG A 170 -0.76 -14.12 -4.50
C ARG A 170 -1.34 -14.08 -3.08
N LEU A 171 -0.72 -14.79 -2.13
CA LEU A 171 -1.17 -14.81 -0.74
C LEU A 171 -0.45 -13.75 0.10
N PRO A 172 -1.03 -13.32 1.23
CA PRO A 172 -0.34 -12.50 2.20
C PRO A 172 0.96 -13.15 2.68
N ASP A 173 2.06 -12.41 2.62
CA ASP A 173 3.36 -12.76 3.18
C ASP A 173 3.68 -11.83 4.37
N LEU A 174 4.90 -11.90 4.91
CA LEU A 174 5.27 -11.12 6.09
C LEU A 174 5.16 -9.60 5.88
N ALA A 175 5.01 -9.10 4.64
CA ALA A 175 4.76 -7.69 4.34
C ALA A 175 3.36 -7.27 4.81
N GLU A 176 2.34 -8.08 4.55
CA GLU A 176 0.98 -7.85 5.04
C GLU A 176 0.92 -7.96 6.57
N LEU A 177 1.61 -8.94 7.16
CA LEU A 177 1.71 -9.06 8.61
C LEU A 177 2.37 -7.81 9.23
N ASN A 178 3.45 -7.32 8.61
CA ASN A 178 4.12 -6.11 9.04
C ASN A 178 3.22 -4.87 8.97
N PHE A 179 2.35 -4.81 7.96
CA PHE A 179 1.34 -3.76 7.84
C PHE A 179 0.30 -3.85 8.97
N LEU A 180 -0.27 -5.04 9.22
CA LEU A 180 -1.24 -5.26 10.29
C LEU A 180 -0.66 -4.96 11.68
N LEU A 181 0.57 -5.42 11.95
CA LEU A 181 1.31 -5.06 13.16
C LEU A 181 1.53 -3.56 13.27
N GLY A 182 1.78 -2.88 12.14
CA GLY A 182 1.90 -1.43 12.10
C GLY A 182 0.62 -0.68 12.48
N LEU A 183 -0.56 -1.21 12.12
CA LEU A 183 -1.85 -0.68 12.59
C LEU A 183 -2.05 -0.98 14.08
N ASN A 184 -1.70 -2.19 14.50
CA ASN A 184 -1.79 -2.57 15.91
C ASN A 184 -0.88 -1.73 16.82
N GLU A 185 0.28 -1.30 16.34
CA GLU A 185 1.16 -0.39 17.09
C GLU A 185 0.45 0.92 17.44
N ILE A 186 -0.35 1.47 16.51
CA ILE A 186 -1.15 2.68 16.73
C ILE A 186 -2.22 2.41 17.78
N VAL A 187 -3.00 1.33 17.60
CA VAL A 187 -4.05 0.90 18.54
C VAL A 187 -3.47 0.72 19.94
N SER A 188 -2.38 -0.04 20.07
CA SER A 188 -1.71 -0.33 21.33
C SER A 188 -1.17 0.94 21.99
N THR A 189 -0.61 1.88 21.22
CA THR A 189 -0.17 3.17 21.77
C THR A 189 -1.34 3.97 22.33
N VAL A 190 -2.46 4.07 21.60
CA VAL A 190 -3.68 4.78 22.05
C VAL A 190 -4.23 4.12 23.32
N GLU A 191 -4.32 2.79 23.32
CA GLU A 191 -4.89 2.03 24.41
C GLU A 191 -4.09 2.13 25.70
N GLN A 192 -2.75 2.11 25.63
CA GLN A 192 -1.90 2.35 26.80
C GLN A 192 -2.16 3.73 27.43
N ILE A 193 -2.40 4.75 26.60
CA ILE A 193 -2.71 6.11 27.07
C ILE A 193 -4.11 6.14 27.68
N TYR A 194 -5.10 5.58 26.97
CA TYR A 194 -6.49 5.64 27.35
C TYR A 194 -6.77 4.82 28.62
N ARG A 195 -6.26 3.59 28.69
CA ARG A 195 -6.43 2.69 29.85
C ARG A 195 -5.80 3.24 31.13
N ALA A 196 -4.68 3.95 31.01
CA ALA A 196 -4.08 4.63 32.15
C ALA A 196 -4.95 5.77 32.71
N ALA A 197 -5.77 6.41 31.87
CA ALA A 197 -6.69 7.46 32.27
C ALA A 197 -8.06 6.92 32.72
N ARG A 198 -8.46 5.75 32.22
CA ARG A 198 -9.75 5.11 32.47
C ARG A 198 -9.57 3.62 32.82
N PRO A 199 -8.99 3.30 33.99
CA PRO A 199 -8.79 1.91 34.42
C PRO A 199 -10.09 1.18 34.76
N ASP A 200 -11.20 1.93 34.87
CA ASP A 200 -12.56 1.43 35.10
C ASP A 200 -13.17 0.75 33.88
N LEU A 201 -12.73 1.10 32.67
CA LEU A 201 -13.28 0.57 31.44
C LEU A 201 -12.69 -0.81 31.13
N GLN A 202 -13.55 -1.72 30.66
CA GLN A 202 -13.17 -3.06 30.22
C GLN A 202 -13.27 -3.20 28.69
N GLY A 203 -12.54 -4.16 28.14
CA GLY A 203 -12.46 -4.42 26.70
C GLY A 203 -11.50 -3.49 25.96
N PRO A 204 -11.48 -3.56 24.62
CA PRO A 204 -10.57 -2.79 23.79
C PRO A 204 -10.99 -1.32 23.74
N LEU A 205 -10.04 -0.42 24.00
CA LEU A 205 -10.26 1.04 24.01
C LEU A 205 -9.88 1.73 22.70
N ALA A 206 -9.32 0.98 21.76
CA ALA A 206 -9.06 1.43 20.40
C ALA A 206 -9.15 0.25 19.43
N ARG A 207 -9.60 0.52 18.21
CA ARG A 207 -9.74 -0.48 17.15
C ARG A 207 -9.40 0.10 15.79
N PHE A 208 -8.98 -0.78 14.89
CA PHE A 208 -8.73 -0.46 13.50
C PHE A 208 -9.58 -1.36 12.59
N THR A 209 -10.41 -0.75 11.76
CA THR A 209 -11.14 -1.43 10.69
C THR A 209 -10.37 -1.26 9.38
N VAL A 210 -9.86 -2.36 8.83
CA VAL A 210 -9.29 -2.39 7.48
C VAL A 210 -10.42 -2.71 6.50
N VAL A 211 -10.73 -1.77 5.63
CA VAL A 211 -11.67 -1.99 4.53
C VAL A 211 -10.87 -2.48 3.32
N SER A 212 -10.81 -3.79 3.13
CA SER A 212 -10.19 -4.39 1.94
C SER A 212 -10.93 -3.94 0.69
N ASP A 213 -10.23 -3.18 -0.15
CA ASP A 213 -10.72 -2.64 -1.42
C ASP A 213 -10.42 -3.57 -2.61
N GLY A 214 -10.13 -4.84 -2.32
CA GLY A 214 -9.83 -5.84 -3.34
C GLY A 214 -11.00 -6.06 -4.28
N SER A 215 -12.17 -6.35 -3.72
CA SER A 215 -13.38 -6.54 -4.52
C SER A 215 -13.78 -5.30 -5.30
N ARG A 216 -13.36 -4.11 -4.86
CA ARG A 216 -13.62 -2.86 -5.56
C ARG A 216 -12.85 -2.78 -6.88
N TYR A 217 -11.54 -3.08 -6.84
CA TYR A 217 -10.62 -2.82 -7.94
C TYR A 217 -10.24 -4.04 -8.77
N ASN A 218 -10.46 -5.26 -8.28
CA ASN A 218 -9.97 -6.49 -8.94
C ASN A 218 -10.41 -6.61 -10.39
N LYS A 219 -11.69 -6.34 -10.69
CA LYS A 219 -12.23 -6.38 -12.05
C LYS A 219 -11.63 -5.31 -12.96
N LEU A 220 -11.18 -4.19 -12.39
CA LEU A 220 -10.56 -3.10 -13.16
C LEU A 220 -9.12 -3.43 -13.57
N VAL A 221 -8.51 -4.46 -12.96
CA VAL A 221 -7.14 -4.90 -13.26
C VAL A 221 -7.08 -6.40 -13.61
N ASN A 222 -8.22 -6.96 -14.02
CA ASN A 222 -8.42 -8.35 -14.45
C ASN A 222 -8.04 -9.43 -13.41
N GLU A 223 -8.05 -9.07 -12.13
CA GLU A 223 -7.77 -10.02 -11.06
C GLU A 223 -9.05 -10.81 -10.70
N PRO A 224 -9.04 -12.15 -10.74
CA PRO A 224 -10.24 -12.96 -10.46
C PRO A 224 -10.75 -12.80 -9.03
N ASP A 225 -12.07 -12.87 -8.84
CA ASP A 225 -12.71 -12.80 -7.52
C ASP A 225 -12.15 -13.89 -6.57
N SER A 226 -11.83 -15.09 -7.08
CA SER A 226 -11.25 -16.19 -6.29
C SER A 226 -9.81 -15.94 -5.80
N VAL A 227 -9.07 -15.01 -6.42
CA VAL A 227 -7.77 -14.56 -5.89
C VAL A 227 -7.99 -13.63 -4.71
N VAL A 228 -8.91 -12.67 -4.86
CA VAL A 228 -9.27 -11.72 -3.79
C VAL A 228 -9.79 -12.47 -2.56
N GLU A 229 -10.72 -13.41 -2.75
CA GLU A 229 -11.30 -14.21 -1.68
C GLU A 229 -10.23 -15.01 -0.92
N ARG A 230 -9.34 -15.71 -1.64
CA ARG A 230 -8.25 -16.47 -1.01
C ARG A 230 -7.29 -15.58 -0.25
N TYR A 231 -6.94 -14.42 -0.80
CA TYR A 231 -6.09 -13.44 -0.14
C TYR A 231 -6.76 -12.92 1.15
N TRP A 232 -8.04 -12.54 1.08
CA TRP A 232 -8.82 -12.04 2.22
C TRP A 232 -8.97 -13.08 3.32
N ASN A 233 -9.35 -14.32 2.98
CA ASN A 233 -9.43 -15.43 3.94
C ASN A 233 -8.08 -15.67 4.64
N ARG A 234 -6.97 -15.58 3.89
CA ARG A 234 -5.63 -15.75 4.47
C ARG A 234 -5.23 -14.58 5.37
N LEU A 235 -5.69 -13.35 5.11
CA LEU A 235 -5.51 -12.25 6.05
C LEU A 235 -6.22 -12.50 7.39
N GLY A 236 -7.45 -13.04 7.37
CA GLY A 236 -8.18 -13.41 8.58
C GLY A 236 -7.39 -14.39 9.46
N VAL A 237 -6.86 -15.45 8.83
CA VAL A 237 -5.98 -16.42 9.52
C VAL A 237 -4.77 -15.73 10.15
N TRP A 238 -4.17 -14.75 9.48
CA TRP A 238 -3.03 -14.02 10.02
C TRP A 238 -3.40 -13.07 11.17
N VAL A 239 -4.56 -12.43 11.13
CA VAL A 239 -5.08 -11.62 12.24
C VAL A 239 -5.22 -12.47 13.51
N GLU A 240 -5.82 -13.66 13.41
CA GLU A 240 -5.95 -14.60 14.52
C GLU A 240 -4.59 -15.08 15.05
N ARG A 241 -3.67 -15.47 14.16
CA ARG A 241 -2.32 -15.95 14.56
C ARG A 241 -1.48 -14.87 15.23
N LEU A 242 -1.60 -13.63 14.78
CA LEU A 242 -0.96 -12.49 15.41
C LEU A 242 -1.67 -12.06 16.71
N ARG A 243 -2.86 -12.63 17.01
CA ARG A 243 -3.75 -12.28 18.13
C ARG A 243 -4.16 -10.81 18.08
N LEU A 244 -4.63 -10.39 16.91
CA LEU A 244 -5.04 -9.02 16.63
C LEU A 244 -6.57 -8.88 16.50
N ASP A 245 -7.32 -9.96 16.63
CA ASP A 245 -8.77 -10.04 16.37
C ASP A 245 -9.63 -9.13 17.27
N GLU A 246 -9.17 -8.81 18.49
CA GLU A 246 -9.86 -7.83 19.36
C GLU A 246 -9.67 -6.37 18.91
N HIS A 247 -8.61 -6.11 18.12
CA HIS A 247 -8.12 -4.77 17.77
C HIS A 247 -8.24 -4.45 16.29
N ILE A 248 -8.20 -5.45 15.42
CA ILE A 248 -8.17 -5.30 13.96
C ILE A 248 -9.29 -6.12 13.34
N THR A 249 -10.20 -5.44 12.65
CA THR A 249 -11.27 -6.05 11.87
C THR A 249 -10.99 -5.84 10.39
N ILE A 250 -11.21 -6.85 9.55
CA ILE A 250 -11.09 -6.71 8.09
C ILE A 250 -12.49 -6.87 7.47
N LEU A 251 -12.94 -5.84 6.75
CA LEU A 251 -14.20 -5.82 6.03
C LEU A 251 -13.95 -5.72 4.53
N ASP A 252 -14.81 -6.35 3.72
CA ASP A 252 -14.81 -6.18 2.27
C ASP A 252 -15.53 -4.87 1.87
N TYR A 253 -14.93 -4.06 1.00
CA TYR A 253 -15.46 -2.77 0.58
C TYR A 253 -16.85 -2.86 -0.05
N ARG A 254 -17.03 -3.76 -1.02
CA ARG A 254 -18.32 -3.90 -1.70
C ARG A 254 -19.41 -4.40 -0.76
N SER A 255 -19.08 -5.32 0.14
CA SER A 255 -20.00 -5.82 1.16
C SER A 255 -20.41 -4.70 2.12
N LEU A 256 -19.44 -3.93 2.63
CA LEU A 256 -19.70 -2.76 3.49
C LEU A 256 -20.66 -1.77 2.82
N LEU A 257 -20.40 -1.39 1.56
CA LEU A 257 -21.28 -0.46 0.84
C LEU A 257 -22.66 -1.05 0.57
N ARG A 258 -22.75 -2.33 0.22
CA ARG A 258 -24.04 -3.01 -0.01
C ARG A 258 -24.89 -3.02 1.25
N ASP A 259 -24.26 -3.28 2.40
CA ASP A 259 -24.98 -3.58 3.64
C ASP A 259 -25.29 -2.31 4.44
N SER A 260 -24.47 -1.26 4.34
CA SER A 260 -24.58 -0.07 5.21
C SER A 260 -24.82 1.25 4.46
N MET A 261 -24.46 1.37 3.18
CA MET A 261 -24.64 2.64 2.46
C MET A 261 -26.13 2.88 2.11
N PRO A 262 -26.64 4.12 2.12
CA PRO A 262 -27.97 4.40 1.59
C PRO A 262 -28.09 4.04 0.10
N ALA A 263 -29.23 3.46 -0.31
CA ALA A 263 -29.45 3.05 -1.69
C ALA A 263 -29.39 4.23 -2.69
N GLY A 264 -29.77 5.43 -2.26
CA GLY A 264 -29.64 6.66 -3.05
C GLY A 264 -28.19 6.98 -3.38
N ASP A 265 -27.31 6.93 -2.38
CA ASP A 265 -25.89 7.23 -2.55
C ASP A 265 -25.18 6.16 -3.39
N ARG A 266 -25.56 4.88 -3.24
CA ARG A 266 -25.06 3.80 -4.13
C ARG A 266 -25.41 4.04 -5.59
N ARG A 267 -26.66 4.44 -5.88
CA ARG A 267 -27.09 4.78 -7.24
C ARG A 267 -26.34 5.99 -7.78
N ARG A 268 -26.16 7.01 -6.94
CA ARG A 268 -25.40 8.23 -7.29
C ARG A 268 -23.94 7.90 -7.61
N LYS A 269 -23.26 7.13 -6.74
CA LYS A 269 -21.89 6.63 -6.98
C LYS A 269 -21.79 5.92 -8.33
N SER A 270 -22.71 5.00 -8.62
CA SER A 270 -22.74 4.27 -9.88
C SER A 270 -22.94 5.19 -11.10
N ALA A 271 -23.81 6.19 -10.98
CA ALA A 271 -24.04 7.18 -12.04
C ALA A 271 -22.80 8.06 -12.27
N ILE A 272 -22.11 8.50 -11.22
CA ILE A 272 -20.86 9.25 -11.32
C ILE A 272 -19.79 8.41 -12.02
N ALA A 273 -19.60 7.15 -11.61
CA ALA A 273 -18.64 6.25 -12.25
C ALA A 273 -18.93 6.08 -13.75
N ALA A 274 -20.19 5.83 -14.12
CA ALA A 274 -20.57 5.68 -15.52
C ALA A 274 -20.34 6.96 -16.35
N GLY A 275 -20.71 8.12 -15.80
CA GLY A 275 -20.49 9.43 -16.44
C GLY A 275 -19.00 9.72 -16.62
N ALA A 276 -18.21 9.53 -15.56
CA ALA A 276 -16.76 9.69 -15.60
C ALA A 276 -16.11 8.77 -16.64
N ARG A 277 -16.47 7.48 -16.65
CA ARG A 277 -15.94 6.52 -17.64
C ARG A 277 -16.22 6.97 -19.07
N ALA A 278 -17.44 7.44 -19.35
CA ALA A 278 -17.81 7.92 -20.68
C ALA A 278 -17.01 9.18 -21.06
N GLU A 279 -16.85 10.12 -20.12
CA GLU A 279 -16.10 11.35 -20.33
C GLU A 279 -14.61 11.11 -20.58
N TYR A 280 -13.95 10.40 -19.67
CA TYR A 280 -12.54 9.99 -19.80
C TYR A 280 -12.34 9.17 -21.07
N GLY A 281 -13.23 8.22 -21.36
CA GLY A 281 -13.15 7.40 -22.57
C GLY A 281 -13.20 8.24 -23.85
N ARG A 282 -14.15 9.18 -23.95
CA ARG A 282 -14.28 10.06 -25.11
C ARG A 282 -13.01 10.87 -25.38
N VAL A 283 -12.38 11.39 -24.33
CA VAL A 283 -11.23 12.28 -24.44
C VAL A 283 -9.92 11.51 -24.62
N LEU A 284 -9.70 10.47 -23.83
CA LEU A 284 -8.42 9.78 -23.78
C LEU A 284 -8.25 8.77 -24.91
N TRP A 285 -9.32 8.13 -25.41
CA TRP A 285 -9.17 7.24 -26.56
C TRP A 285 -8.84 7.98 -27.86
N SER A 286 -9.23 9.25 -28.01
CA SER A 286 -8.93 10.01 -29.23
C SER A 286 -7.45 10.39 -29.37
N ILE A 287 -6.67 10.27 -28.28
CA ILE A 287 -5.24 10.60 -28.25
C ILE A 287 -4.36 9.38 -27.97
N PHE A 288 -4.96 8.20 -27.81
CA PHE A 288 -4.20 6.97 -27.56
C PHE A 288 -3.45 6.57 -28.84
N ASP A 289 -2.13 6.62 -28.77
CA ASP A 289 -1.24 6.14 -29.82
C ASP A 289 -0.22 5.18 -29.21
N PRO A 290 -0.36 3.85 -29.42
CA PRO A 290 0.58 2.90 -28.86
C PRO A 290 1.97 2.97 -29.52
N ASN A 291 2.12 3.65 -30.67
CA ASN A 291 3.41 3.83 -31.33
C ASN A 291 4.18 5.05 -30.80
N ASP A 292 3.50 6.01 -30.20
CA ASP A 292 4.08 7.21 -29.57
C ASP A 292 3.42 7.51 -28.22
N MET A 293 3.72 6.64 -27.25
CA MET A 293 3.17 6.78 -25.90
C MET A 293 3.66 8.04 -25.16
N VAL A 294 4.82 8.58 -25.52
CA VAL A 294 5.34 9.82 -24.92
C VAL A 294 4.43 10.99 -25.30
N SER A 295 4.08 11.12 -26.58
CA SER A 295 3.12 12.11 -27.06
C SER A 295 1.73 11.88 -26.49
N ALA A 296 1.24 10.63 -26.51
CA ALA A 296 -0.08 10.27 -25.96
C ALA A 296 -0.21 10.65 -24.47
N MET A 297 0.79 10.33 -23.64
CA MET A 297 0.81 10.71 -22.22
C MET A 297 0.90 12.23 -22.03
N THR A 298 1.74 12.92 -22.83
CA THR A 298 1.85 14.38 -22.77
C THR A 298 0.51 15.04 -23.12
N MET A 299 -0.22 14.51 -24.09
CA MET A 299 -1.57 15.00 -24.41
C MET A 299 -2.56 14.65 -23.32
N ALA A 300 -2.53 13.44 -22.78
CA ALA A 300 -3.42 13.02 -21.70
C ALA A 300 -3.33 13.96 -20.49
N ALA A 301 -2.11 14.34 -20.08
CA ALA A 301 -1.90 15.30 -18.99
C ALA A 301 -2.51 16.68 -19.28
N ARG A 302 -2.59 17.10 -20.56
CA ARG A 302 -3.17 18.40 -20.96
C ARG A 302 -4.68 18.37 -21.08
N VAL A 303 -5.25 17.25 -21.56
CA VAL A 303 -6.68 17.14 -21.87
C VAL A 303 -7.47 16.40 -20.79
N GLU A 304 -6.81 15.95 -19.71
CA GLU A 304 -7.48 15.21 -18.64
C GLU A 304 -8.73 15.97 -18.14
N PRO A 305 -9.92 15.33 -18.12
CA PRO A 305 -11.15 15.99 -17.69
C PRO A 305 -11.15 16.49 -16.24
N ASP A 306 -10.34 15.88 -15.39
CA ASP A 306 -10.26 16.16 -13.96
C ASP A 306 -8.80 16.03 -13.49
N PRO A 307 -7.94 17.01 -13.83
CA PRO A 307 -6.52 16.97 -13.53
C PRO A 307 -6.23 17.29 -12.06
N GLU A 308 -5.13 16.76 -11.54
CA GLU A 308 -4.57 17.20 -10.26
C GLU A 308 -3.70 18.44 -10.49
N TYR A 309 -4.08 19.58 -9.93
CA TYR A 309 -3.38 20.85 -10.19
C TYR A 309 -1.95 20.91 -9.65
N ALA A 310 -1.66 20.17 -8.57
CA ALA A 310 -0.30 20.11 -8.01
C ALA A 310 0.65 19.22 -8.81
N ASN A 311 0.15 18.49 -9.82
CA ASN A 311 0.93 17.54 -10.60
C ASN A 311 0.84 17.85 -12.10
N ALA A 312 1.97 18.19 -12.72
CA ALA A 312 2.01 18.54 -14.14
C ALA A 312 1.63 17.37 -15.07
N GLU A 313 1.69 16.12 -14.61
CA GLU A 313 1.23 14.94 -15.35
C GLU A 313 -0.27 14.64 -15.16
N GLY A 314 -0.97 15.45 -14.36
CA GLY A 314 -2.35 15.16 -13.94
C GLY A 314 -2.44 13.91 -13.05
N ARG A 315 -3.61 13.27 -13.02
CA ARG A 315 -3.84 12.01 -12.27
C ARG A 315 -3.71 10.79 -13.17
N PHE A 316 -4.16 10.91 -14.42
CA PHE A 316 -4.25 9.77 -15.33
C PHE A 316 -2.88 9.16 -15.64
N VAL A 317 -1.87 9.97 -15.96
CA VAL A 317 -0.56 9.48 -16.40
C VAL A 317 0.20 8.74 -15.30
N PRO A 318 0.33 9.27 -14.06
CA PRO A 318 0.91 8.51 -12.94
C PRO A 318 0.18 7.19 -12.64
N LEU A 319 -1.14 7.20 -12.71
CA LEU A 319 -1.97 6.00 -12.54
C LEU A 319 -1.68 4.97 -13.63
N LEU A 320 -1.68 5.37 -14.91
CA LEU A 320 -1.35 4.50 -16.03
C LEU A 320 0.04 3.85 -15.84
N LYS A 321 1.06 4.65 -15.53
CA LYS A 321 2.42 4.17 -15.26
C LYS A 321 2.45 3.14 -14.12
N SER A 322 1.61 3.30 -13.09
CA SER A 322 1.50 2.31 -12.01
C SER A 322 0.76 1.03 -12.43
N LEU A 323 -0.34 1.18 -13.16
CA LEU A 323 -1.19 0.07 -13.55
C LEU A 323 -0.50 -0.90 -14.51
N ILE A 324 0.44 -0.41 -15.33
CA ILE A 324 1.29 -1.26 -16.18
C ILE A 324 1.95 -2.40 -15.39
N TYR A 325 2.39 -2.11 -14.16
CA TYR A 325 3.05 -3.10 -13.29
C TYR A 325 2.10 -3.74 -12.28
N THR A 326 0.79 -3.64 -12.49
CA THR A 326 -0.24 -4.09 -11.52
C THR A 326 -1.27 -4.99 -12.18
N ILE A 327 -1.66 -4.69 -13.42
CA ILE A 327 -2.67 -5.43 -14.18
C ILE A 327 -2.21 -6.86 -14.44
N LYS A 328 -3.18 -7.78 -14.33
CA LYS A 328 -3.06 -9.12 -14.89
C LYS A 328 -3.47 -9.05 -16.36
N TYR A 329 -2.50 -9.01 -17.27
CA TYR A 329 -2.79 -8.84 -18.69
C TYR A 329 -3.49 -10.05 -19.29
N ASP A 330 -4.71 -9.85 -19.80
CA ASP A 330 -5.48 -10.91 -20.46
C ASP A 330 -4.80 -11.31 -21.77
N SER A 331 -4.19 -10.36 -22.48
CA SER A 331 -3.35 -10.59 -23.65
C SER A 331 -2.19 -11.56 -23.42
N LEU A 332 -1.74 -11.75 -22.18
CA LEU A 332 -0.65 -12.66 -21.86
C LEU A 332 -1.11 -14.04 -21.37
N THR A 333 -2.40 -14.22 -21.09
CA THR A 333 -2.95 -15.51 -20.58
C THR A 333 -2.75 -16.66 -21.57
N MET A 334 -2.65 -16.38 -22.87
CA MET A 334 -2.34 -17.39 -23.88
C MET A 334 -0.95 -18.04 -23.69
N PHE A 335 -0.06 -17.41 -22.93
CA PHE A 335 1.25 -17.94 -22.57
C PHE A 335 1.24 -18.72 -21.25
N ASP A 336 0.10 -18.86 -20.56
CA ASP A 336 -0.02 -19.67 -19.34
C ASP A 336 0.51 -21.11 -19.48
N PRO A 337 0.44 -21.80 -20.63
CA PRO A 337 1.06 -23.11 -20.81
C PRO A 337 2.60 -23.12 -20.78
N LEU A 338 3.28 -21.98 -20.96
CA LEU A 338 4.74 -21.90 -20.89
C LEU A 338 5.25 -22.11 -19.45
N PRO A 339 6.50 -22.58 -19.26
CA PRO A 339 7.15 -22.56 -17.95
C PRO A 339 7.15 -21.17 -17.32
N ALA A 340 7.06 -21.10 -15.98
CA ALA A 340 6.93 -19.84 -15.26
C ALA A 340 8.06 -18.85 -15.59
N ASP A 341 9.31 -19.32 -15.66
CA ASP A 341 10.47 -18.48 -15.97
C ASP A 341 10.41 -17.87 -17.36
N ALA A 342 9.95 -18.63 -18.36
CA ALA A 342 9.76 -18.13 -19.71
C ALA A 342 8.67 -17.04 -19.76
N ARG A 343 7.57 -17.23 -19.01
CA ARG A 343 6.51 -16.20 -18.89
C ARG A 343 7.01 -14.96 -18.18
N HIS A 344 7.77 -15.11 -17.10
CA HIS A 344 8.33 -13.98 -16.34
C HIS A 344 9.36 -13.21 -17.17
N ALA A 345 10.21 -13.91 -17.92
CA ALA A 345 11.16 -13.29 -18.84
C ALA A 345 10.43 -12.50 -19.94
N LEU A 346 9.40 -13.07 -20.55
CA LEU A 346 8.57 -12.37 -21.54
C LEU A 346 7.87 -11.14 -20.94
N TYR A 347 7.25 -11.28 -19.76
CA TYR A 347 6.61 -10.16 -19.06
C TYR A 347 7.61 -9.05 -18.78
N ARG A 348 8.81 -9.38 -18.28
CA ARG A 348 9.87 -8.42 -18.00
C ARG A 348 10.31 -7.70 -19.28
N ASP A 349 10.58 -8.44 -20.35
CA ASP A 349 10.99 -7.87 -21.63
C ASP A 349 9.96 -6.86 -22.15
N LEU A 350 8.69 -7.28 -22.21
CA LEU A 350 7.58 -6.43 -22.67
C LEU A 350 7.37 -5.19 -21.80
N THR A 351 7.53 -5.31 -20.48
CA THR A 351 7.37 -4.17 -19.55
C THR A 351 8.56 -3.22 -19.57
N ALA A 352 9.78 -3.71 -19.80
CA ALA A 352 10.97 -2.89 -19.99
C ALA A 352 10.85 -2.02 -21.25
N HIS A 353 10.24 -2.55 -22.31
CA HIS A 353 10.01 -1.83 -23.58
C HIS A 353 8.59 -1.29 -23.71
N ILE A 354 7.81 -1.17 -22.63
CA ILE A 354 6.36 -0.90 -22.76
C ILE A 354 6.04 0.40 -23.52
N PHE A 355 6.90 1.41 -23.37
CA PHE A 355 6.76 2.72 -24.04
C PHE A 355 7.59 2.86 -25.31
N GLU A 356 8.34 1.84 -25.71
CA GLU A 356 9.24 1.86 -26.87
C GLU A 356 8.83 0.75 -27.85
N PRO A 357 8.46 1.08 -29.10
CA PRO A 357 8.12 0.06 -30.09
C PRO A 357 9.31 -0.87 -30.37
N TYR A 358 9.05 -2.18 -30.44
CA TYR A 358 10.09 -3.14 -30.86
C TYR A 358 10.42 -3.00 -32.35
N VAL A 359 9.40 -2.69 -33.15
CA VAL A 359 9.49 -2.55 -34.61
C VAL A 359 8.32 -1.69 -35.09
N ALA A 360 8.56 -0.85 -36.11
CA ALA A 360 7.50 -0.10 -36.76
C ALA A 360 6.68 -1.05 -37.66
N ILE A 361 5.40 -1.26 -37.32
CA ILE A 361 4.48 -2.10 -38.08
C ILE A 361 3.20 -1.32 -38.37
N PRO A 362 2.77 -1.21 -39.65
CA PRO A 362 1.48 -0.67 -40.02
C PRO A 362 0.31 -1.39 -39.32
N PRO A 363 -0.79 -0.70 -38.95
CA PRO A 363 -1.88 -1.31 -38.18
C PRO A 363 -2.54 -2.53 -38.85
N ASP A 364 -2.68 -2.51 -40.18
CA ASP A 364 -3.21 -3.61 -40.98
C ASP A 364 -2.30 -4.84 -40.95
N GLU A 365 -0.99 -4.61 -41.00
CA GLU A 365 0.01 -5.67 -40.92
C GLU A 365 0.09 -6.26 -39.50
N LEU A 366 -0.03 -5.41 -38.46
CA LEU A 366 -0.03 -5.81 -37.05
C LEU A 366 -1.22 -6.74 -36.74
N ALA A 367 -2.40 -6.43 -37.28
CA ALA A 367 -3.60 -7.26 -37.13
C ALA A 367 -3.39 -8.69 -37.68
N GLY A 368 -2.56 -8.83 -38.72
CA GLY A 368 -2.20 -10.12 -39.32
C GLY A 368 -1.14 -10.94 -38.56
N VAL A 369 -0.40 -10.35 -37.61
CA VAL A 369 0.68 -11.03 -36.89
C VAL A 369 0.12 -12.13 -35.98
N ARG A 370 0.27 -13.40 -36.37
CA ARG A 370 -0.20 -14.52 -35.53
C ARG A 370 0.66 -14.66 -34.28
N ILE A 371 0.03 -14.73 -33.12
CA ILE A 371 0.69 -15.04 -31.85
C ILE A 371 0.61 -16.55 -31.67
N ASP A 372 1.76 -17.22 -31.68
CA ASP A 372 1.87 -18.67 -31.43
C ASP A 372 2.57 -18.88 -30.08
N ALA A 373 1.84 -19.41 -29.10
CA ALA A 373 2.32 -19.61 -27.72
C ALA A 373 2.89 -21.02 -27.51
N ARG A 374 3.54 -21.60 -28.53
CA ARG A 374 4.20 -22.91 -28.41
C ARG A 374 5.44 -22.83 -27.52
N ALA A 375 5.62 -23.86 -26.69
CA ALA A 375 6.79 -24.00 -25.84
C ALA A 375 8.09 -23.99 -26.65
N GLY A 376 9.07 -23.20 -26.20
CA GLY A 376 10.44 -23.21 -26.71
C GLY A 376 10.76 -22.25 -27.85
N LEU A 377 9.78 -21.51 -28.40
CA LEU A 377 10.04 -20.46 -29.38
C LEU A 377 9.99 -19.08 -28.72
N ALA A 378 11.11 -18.35 -28.75
CA ALA A 378 11.13 -16.95 -28.35
C ALA A 378 10.25 -16.14 -29.30
N PRO A 379 9.33 -15.28 -28.79
CA PRO A 379 8.53 -14.42 -29.64
C PRO A 379 9.41 -13.53 -30.52
N THR A 380 9.06 -13.40 -31.80
CA THR A 380 9.72 -12.45 -32.71
C THR A 380 9.39 -11.01 -32.30
N ASP A 381 10.21 -10.04 -32.71
CA ASP A 381 9.97 -8.62 -32.40
C ASP A 381 8.58 -8.15 -32.88
N ARG A 382 8.08 -8.72 -33.97
CA ARG A 382 6.72 -8.43 -34.46
C ARG A 382 5.63 -8.96 -33.53
N VAL A 383 5.81 -10.15 -32.97
CA VAL A 383 4.89 -10.71 -31.97
C VAL A 383 4.98 -9.91 -30.67
N LYS A 384 6.19 -9.57 -30.21
CA LYS A 384 6.39 -8.72 -29.04
C LYS A 384 5.75 -7.35 -29.19
N GLU A 385 5.89 -6.73 -30.36
CA GLU A 385 5.23 -5.46 -30.67
C GLU A 385 3.71 -5.57 -30.57
N ARG A 386 3.12 -6.61 -31.16
CA ARG A 386 1.68 -6.86 -31.04
C ARG A 386 1.24 -7.02 -29.58
N LEU A 387 1.98 -7.78 -28.77
CA LEU A 387 1.70 -7.97 -27.35
C LEU A 387 1.84 -6.66 -26.56
N ARG A 388 2.89 -5.87 -26.82
CA ARG A 388 3.12 -4.57 -26.21
C ARG A 388 1.96 -3.62 -26.48
N GLN A 389 1.47 -3.52 -27.72
CA GLN A 389 0.31 -2.69 -28.05
C GLN A 389 -0.98 -3.18 -27.37
N MET A 390 -1.18 -4.50 -27.26
CA MET A 390 -2.32 -5.07 -26.53
C MET A 390 -2.26 -4.72 -25.03
N MET A 391 -1.09 -4.88 -24.39
CA MET A 391 -0.86 -4.49 -23.00
C MET A 391 -1.09 -3.00 -22.77
N LEU A 392 -0.60 -2.13 -23.66
CA LEU A 392 -0.86 -0.69 -23.56
C LEU A 392 -2.34 -0.38 -23.64
N ARG A 393 -3.06 -0.97 -24.58
CA ARG A 393 -4.50 -0.79 -24.74
C ARG A 393 -5.29 -1.23 -23.51
N GLU A 394 -4.95 -2.41 -22.96
CA GLU A 394 -5.54 -2.89 -21.70
C GLU A 394 -5.26 -1.92 -20.56
N SER A 395 -3.99 -1.51 -20.37
CA SER A 395 -3.62 -0.60 -19.28
C SER A 395 -4.26 0.78 -19.38
N TRP A 396 -4.44 1.29 -20.61
CA TRP A 396 -5.17 2.53 -20.87
C TRP A 396 -6.64 2.43 -20.50
N ALA A 397 -7.31 1.34 -20.90
CA ALA A 397 -8.69 1.06 -20.54
C ALA A 397 -8.87 0.93 -19.02
N CYS A 398 -8.00 0.15 -18.37
CA CYS A 398 -7.99 -0.03 -16.92
C CYS A 398 -7.78 1.31 -16.20
N ALA A 399 -6.88 2.18 -16.68
CA ALA A 399 -6.66 3.50 -16.10
C ALA A 399 -7.90 4.40 -16.19
N ILE A 400 -8.63 4.38 -17.32
CA ILE A 400 -9.91 5.10 -17.47
C ILE A 400 -10.93 4.60 -16.44
N ASP A 401 -11.09 3.28 -16.33
CA ASP A 401 -12.06 2.68 -15.41
C ASP A 401 -11.69 2.94 -13.95
N TYR A 402 -10.40 2.89 -13.62
CA TYR A 402 -9.90 3.17 -12.28
C TYR A 402 -10.09 4.65 -11.90
N MET A 403 -9.84 5.59 -12.83
CA MET A 403 -10.15 7.01 -12.61
C MET A 403 -11.64 7.24 -12.34
N ALA A 404 -12.51 6.59 -13.12
CA ALA A 404 -13.95 6.67 -12.93
C ALA A 404 -14.37 6.14 -11.55
N GLU A 405 -13.78 5.03 -11.10
CA GLU A 405 -14.05 4.45 -9.78
C GLU A 405 -13.55 5.34 -8.63
N ILE A 406 -12.37 5.98 -8.75
CA ILE A 406 -11.88 6.98 -7.78
C ILE A 406 -12.84 8.18 -7.73
N LYS A 407 -13.18 8.76 -8.89
CA LYS A 407 -14.04 9.95 -8.99
C LYS A 407 -15.42 9.70 -8.38
N SER A 408 -15.93 8.47 -8.51
CA SER A 408 -17.22 8.08 -7.93
C SER A 408 -17.29 8.08 -6.40
N ASP A 409 -16.16 7.98 -5.70
CA ASP A 409 -16.11 8.27 -4.26
C ASP A 409 -15.93 9.76 -4.00
N ARG A 410 -15.04 10.41 -4.77
CA ARG A 410 -14.68 11.83 -4.58
C ARG A 410 -15.89 12.75 -4.67
N GLU A 411 -16.81 12.48 -5.60
CA GLU A 411 -17.92 13.39 -5.92
C GLU A 411 -19.23 13.05 -5.20
N LEU A 412 -19.19 12.12 -4.25
CA LEU A 412 -20.25 11.97 -3.27
C LEU A 412 -20.22 13.13 -2.28
N ALA A 413 -21.37 13.41 -1.66
CA ALA A 413 -21.45 14.41 -0.61
C ALA A 413 -20.66 14.01 0.63
N GLU A 414 -20.60 12.70 0.91
CA GLU A 414 -19.93 12.12 2.07
C GLU A 414 -18.93 11.03 1.65
N ASP A 415 -17.86 10.84 2.41
CA ASP A 415 -16.92 9.72 2.18
C ASP A 415 -17.68 8.39 2.38
N PRO A 416 -17.74 7.51 1.36
CA PRO A 416 -18.59 6.33 1.43
C PRO A 416 -18.23 5.37 2.56
N ILE A 417 -16.96 5.32 3.00
CA ILE A 417 -16.56 4.51 4.15
C ILE A 417 -17.09 5.13 5.42
N LEU A 418 -16.96 6.45 5.61
CA LEU A 418 -17.49 7.15 6.79
C LEU A 418 -19.01 7.19 6.83
N THR A 419 -19.69 7.17 5.67
CA THR A 419 -21.15 6.97 5.60
C THR A 419 -21.54 5.62 6.19
N CYS A 420 -20.75 4.57 5.92
CA CYS A 420 -21.01 3.23 6.43
C CYS A 420 -20.52 3.01 7.88
N LEU A 421 -19.48 3.75 8.28
CA LEU A 421 -18.80 3.63 9.58
C LEU A 421 -18.73 5.02 10.25
N PRO A 422 -19.88 5.55 10.70
CA PRO A 422 -19.95 6.90 11.24
C PRO A 422 -19.07 7.06 12.49
N GLY A 423 -18.41 8.20 12.59
CA GLY A 423 -17.56 8.56 13.72
C GLY A 423 -16.24 7.81 13.83
N HIS A 424 -15.87 7.00 12.84
CA HIS A 424 -14.51 6.46 12.72
C HIS A 424 -13.52 7.55 12.30
N LEU A 425 -12.29 7.48 12.81
CA LEU A 425 -11.19 8.32 12.36
C LEU A 425 -10.62 7.79 11.04
N ARG A 426 -10.68 8.60 9.98
CA ARG A 426 -10.32 8.20 8.62
C ARG A 426 -8.82 8.23 8.38
N TRP A 427 -8.23 7.06 8.17
CA TRP A 427 -6.85 6.87 7.72
C TRP A 427 -6.78 6.49 6.26
N THR A 428 -5.66 6.78 5.60
CA THR A 428 -5.43 6.53 4.17
C THR A 428 -3.97 6.22 3.91
N ILE A 429 -3.66 5.49 2.85
CA ILE A 429 -2.26 5.26 2.40
C ILE A 429 -1.68 6.52 1.75
N HIS A 430 -2.52 7.29 1.08
CA HIS A 430 -2.15 8.48 0.32
C HIS A 430 -2.67 9.72 1.04
N ALA A 431 -1.80 10.69 1.32
CA ALA A 431 -2.18 11.90 2.05
C ALA A 431 -3.29 12.66 1.32
N LYS A 432 -4.36 12.94 2.05
CA LYS A 432 -5.59 13.60 1.58
C LYS A 432 -6.07 14.56 2.65
N ALA A 433 -6.58 15.72 2.26
CA ALA A 433 -7.20 16.66 3.20
C ALA A 433 -8.28 15.95 4.04
N GLY A 434 -8.34 16.27 5.32
CA GLY A 434 -9.18 15.64 6.33
C GLY A 434 -8.77 14.24 6.81
N GLN A 435 -7.81 13.59 6.16
CA GLN A 435 -7.48 12.19 6.45
C GLN A 435 -6.07 12.04 7.05
N LEU A 436 -5.88 10.97 7.82
CA LEU A 436 -4.60 10.60 8.41
C LEU A 436 -3.83 9.67 7.48
N ALA A 437 -2.77 10.20 6.86
CA ALA A 437 -1.92 9.42 5.96
C ALA A 437 -1.04 8.44 6.74
N LEU A 438 -1.17 7.14 6.52
CA LEU A 438 -0.33 6.14 7.17
C LEU A 438 1.11 6.20 6.61
N SER A 439 2.08 6.21 7.51
CA SER A 439 3.49 6.07 7.17
C SER A 439 3.81 4.60 6.91
N THR A 440 4.33 4.32 5.72
CA THR A 440 4.85 3.00 5.37
C THR A 440 6.37 2.99 5.39
N PRO A 441 7.01 1.88 5.80
CA PRO A 441 8.47 1.79 5.84
C PRO A 441 9.11 2.10 4.48
N ILE A 442 10.03 3.07 4.46
CA ILE A 442 10.83 3.38 3.27
C ILE A 442 12.02 2.42 3.21
N ALA A 443 12.25 1.82 2.05
CA ALA A 443 13.40 0.99 1.75
C ALA A 443 14.05 1.48 0.45
N ALA A 444 15.37 1.74 0.48
CA ALA A 444 16.11 2.30 -0.65
C ALA A 444 15.49 3.59 -1.24
N GLY A 445 14.85 4.42 -0.41
CA GLY A 445 14.17 5.65 -0.85
C GLY A 445 12.77 5.43 -1.44
N ILE A 446 12.34 4.16 -1.57
CA ILE A 446 11.08 3.77 -2.19
C ILE A 446 10.06 3.39 -1.10
N ARG A 447 8.80 3.81 -1.27
CA ARG A 447 7.67 3.31 -0.49
C ARG A 447 6.95 2.24 -1.30
N VAL A 448 7.01 1.01 -0.82
CA VAL A 448 6.30 -0.12 -1.42
C VAL A 448 5.24 -0.58 -0.44
N GLN A 449 4.00 -0.66 -0.92
CA GLN A 449 2.89 -1.17 -0.12
C GLN A 449 3.01 -2.68 0.03
N ALA A 450 2.46 -3.23 1.11
CA ALA A 450 2.58 -4.65 1.44
C ALA A 450 2.20 -5.58 0.28
N TRP A 451 1.11 -5.24 -0.41
CA TRP A 451 0.56 -6.00 -1.54
C TRP A 451 1.26 -5.75 -2.89
N ALA A 452 2.23 -4.84 -2.92
CA ALA A 452 2.98 -4.46 -4.13
C ALA A 452 4.45 -4.90 -4.09
N GLY A 453 4.80 -5.81 -3.17
CA GLY A 453 6.15 -6.31 -2.98
C GLY A 453 6.16 -7.56 -2.11
N ALA A 454 7.34 -7.95 -1.63
CA ALA A 454 7.53 -8.97 -0.62
C ALA A 454 8.27 -8.39 0.59
N ALA A 455 8.05 -8.97 1.76
CA ALA A 455 8.76 -8.58 2.98
C ALA A 455 10.25 -8.90 2.88
N VAL A 456 11.08 -8.04 3.45
CA VAL A 456 12.52 -8.26 3.56
C VAL A 456 13.06 -7.76 4.89
N PHE A 457 13.91 -8.57 5.53
CA PHE A 457 14.75 -8.13 6.64
C PHE A 457 16.05 -7.54 6.10
N LYS A 458 16.37 -6.31 6.49
CA LYS A 458 17.54 -5.56 6.04
C LYS A 458 18.18 -4.77 7.17
N LEU A 459 19.49 -4.56 7.13
CA LEU A 459 20.16 -3.68 8.08
C LEU A 459 19.86 -2.19 7.82
N THR A 460 19.64 -1.44 8.90
CA THR A 460 19.66 0.02 8.88
C THR A 460 21.09 0.54 8.88
N ARG A 461 21.28 1.86 8.68
CA ARG A 461 22.60 2.50 8.83
C ARG A 461 23.23 2.31 10.22
N ARG A 462 22.41 2.02 11.25
CA ARG A 462 22.85 1.76 12.62
C ARG A 462 23.10 0.28 12.91
N LYS A 463 23.04 -0.59 11.89
CA LYS A 463 23.14 -2.05 11.99
C LYS A 463 22.01 -2.72 12.78
N ASP A 464 20.92 -2.00 13.06
CA ASP A 464 19.67 -2.60 13.51
C ASP A 464 18.99 -3.33 12.35
N VAL A 465 18.22 -4.39 12.64
CA VAL A 465 17.41 -5.10 11.64
C VAL A 465 16.08 -4.40 11.48
N LYS A 466 15.66 -4.15 10.24
CA LYS A 466 14.35 -3.59 9.90
C LYS A 466 13.62 -4.49 8.93
N LEU A 467 12.32 -4.66 9.17
CA LEU A 467 11.40 -5.31 8.24
C LEU A 467 10.75 -4.24 7.35
N CYS A 468 10.93 -4.37 6.04
CA CYS A 468 10.34 -3.48 5.04
C CYS A 468 9.82 -4.28 3.84
N THR A 469 9.28 -3.59 2.83
CA THR A 469 8.73 -4.20 1.62
C THR A 469 9.49 -3.68 0.41
N LEU A 470 9.85 -4.57 -0.50
CA LEU A 470 10.47 -4.24 -1.79
C LEU A 470 9.87 -5.11 -2.90
N PRO A 471 9.90 -4.68 -4.17
CA PRO A 471 9.49 -5.52 -5.29
C PRO A 471 10.47 -6.68 -5.44
N VAL A 472 9.96 -7.85 -5.82
CA VAL A 472 10.79 -9.06 -6.04
C VAL A 472 11.93 -8.81 -7.01
N LEU A 473 11.72 -8.04 -8.10
CA LEU A 473 12.79 -7.71 -9.05
C LEU A 473 14.00 -7.03 -8.37
N ALA A 474 13.75 -6.10 -7.45
CA ALA A 474 14.81 -5.44 -6.70
C ALA A 474 15.46 -6.37 -5.67
N LEU A 475 14.70 -7.29 -5.08
CA LEU A 475 15.19 -8.25 -4.08
C LEU A 475 16.11 -9.28 -4.72
N GLU A 476 15.63 -9.95 -5.76
CA GLU A 476 16.35 -11.02 -6.45
C GLU A 476 17.54 -10.46 -7.25
N GLY A 477 17.38 -9.31 -7.90
CA GLY A 477 18.47 -8.61 -8.55
C GLY A 477 19.57 -8.16 -7.58
N ALA A 478 19.23 -7.90 -6.32
CA ALA A 478 20.21 -7.60 -5.27
C ALA A 478 20.80 -8.86 -4.61
N GLY A 479 20.38 -10.07 -4.98
CA GLY A 479 20.89 -11.31 -4.39
C GLY A 479 20.24 -11.70 -3.06
N ALA A 480 19.06 -11.13 -2.72
CA ALA A 480 18.36 -11.46 -1.48
C ALA A 480 17.97 -12.96 -1.43
N ILE A 481 17.91 -13.49 -0.21
CA ILE A 481 17.68 -14.91 0.05
C ILE A 481 16.18 -15.12 0.35
N PRO A 482 15.43 -15.86 -0.48
CA PRO A 482 14.04 -16.17 -0.17
C PRO A 482 13.95 -17.18 0.97
N VAL A 483 12.96 -17.01 1.86
CA VAL A 483 12.68 -17.93 2.96
C VAL A 483 11.28 -18.50 2.81
N ARG A 484 11.19 -19.82 2.72
CA ARG A 484 9.93 -20.57 2.59
C ARG A 484 9.56 -21.26 3.89
N VAL A 485 8.27 -21.40 4.16
CA VAL A 485 7.80 -22.18 5.31
C VAL A 485 7.84 -23.68 4.97
N ARG A 486 8.37 -24.50 5.88
CA ARG A 486 8.29 -25.96 5.85
C ARG A 486 7.24 -26.44 6.85
N GLY A 487 6.42 -27.42 6.46
CA GLY A 487 5.46 -28.07 7.35
C GLY A 487 4.09 -28.32 6.69
N VAL A 488 3.25 -29.09 7.38
CA VAL A 488 1.89 -29.49 6.95
C VAL A 488 0.82 -28.46 7.32
N ASP A 489 1.24 -27.31 7.87
CA ASP A 489 0.31 -26.25 8.24
C ASP A 489 -0.21 -25.57 6.97
N ASP A 490 -1.32 -26.07 6.42
CA ASP A 490 -1.98 -25.53 5.22
C ASP A 490 -2.29 -24.02 5.34
N ALA A 491 -2.44 -23.52 6.57
CA ALA A 491 -2.65 -22.11 6.87
C ALA A 491 -1.37 -21.28 6.81
N LEU A 492 -0.18 -21.89 6.81
CA LEU A 492 1.10 -21.28 6.43
C LEU A 492 1.59 -21.72 5.05
N ALA A 493 0.96 -22.75 4.45
CA ALA A 493 1.28 -23.18 3.11
C ALA A 493 1.01 -22.00 2.16
N LEU A 494 2.10 -21.50 1.62
CA LEU A 494 2.17 -20.33 0.77
C LEU A 494 2.28 -20.74 -0.71
N ALA A 495 1.86 -21.96 -1.06
CA ALA A 495 1.92 -22.51 -2.42
C ALA A 495 3.30 -22.32 -3.11
N GLY A 496 4.38 -22.38 -2.32
CA GLY A 496 5.74 -22.19 -2.81
C GLY A 496 6.25 -20.74 -2.84
N GLN A 497 5.41 -19.73 -2.62
CA GLN A 497 5.88 -18.34 -2.46
C GLN A 497 6.70 -18.20 -1.16
N PRO A 498 7.68 -17.28 -1.12
CA PRO A 498 8.43 -17.01 0.10
C PRO A 498 7.55 -16.31 1.13
N LEU A 499 7.78 -16.58 2.42
CA LEU A 499 7.18 -15.83 3.52
C LEU A 499 7.84 -14.45 3.65
N PHE A 500 9.16 -14.38 3.41
CA PHE A 500 9.95 -13.16 3.38
C PHE A 500 11.29 -13.40 2.68
N TYR A 501 12.06 -12.33 2.50
CA TYR A 501 13.44 -12.35 2.05
C TYR A 501 14.39 -11.88 3.15
N ILE A 502 15.64 -12.32 3.09
CA ILE A 502 16.74 -11.78 3.88
C ILE A 502 17.68 -11.04 2.94
N TYR A 503 17.92 -9.75 3.20
CA TYR A 503 18.80 -8.94 2.39
C TYR A 503 20.27 -9.34 2.63
N PRO A 504 21.18 -9.27 1.63
CA PRO A 504 22.55 -9.77 1.77
C PRO A 504 23.41 -9.07 2.83
N ASP A 505 22.97 -7.93 3.36
CA ASP A 505 23.68 -7.21 4.42
C ASP A 505 23.42 -7.80 5.82
N VAL A 506 22.45 -8.69 5.97
CA VAL A 506 22.17 -9.39 7.24
C VAL A 506 23.00 -10.68 7.28
N THR A 507 23.98 -10.71 8.18
CA THR A 507 24.84 -11.88 8.41
C THR A 507 24.26 -12.79 9.48
N PHE A 508 24.21 -14.09 9.21
CA PHE A 508 23.79 -15.14 10.15
C PHE A 508 24.43 -16.49 9.76
N ALA A 509 24.58 -17.40 10.70
CA ALA A 509 25.12 -18.75 10.45
C ALA A 509 24.06 -19.72 9.90
N ASP A 510 22.87 -19.69 10.48
CA ASP A 510 21.72 -20.53 10.13
C ASP A 510 20.40 -19.83 10.50
N MET A 511 19.27 -20.51 10.30
CA MET A 511 17.95 -19.93 10.59
C MET A 511 17.75 -19.65 12.08
N ASP A 512 18.39 -20.40 12.98
CA ASP A 512 18.25 -20.18 14.42
C ASP A 512 19.01 -18.94 14.87
N ASP A 513 20.23 -18.75 14.37
CA ASP A 513 21.02 -17.54 14.54
C ASP A 513 20.30 -16.33 13.93
N PHE A 514 19.72 -16.47 12.73
CA PHE A 514 18.93 -15.41 12.12
C PHE A 514 17.75 -14.97 13.01
N LEU A 515 16.97 -15.92 13.54
CA LEU A 515 15.85 -15.61 14.43
C LEU A 515 16.33 -14.94 15.74
N ALA A 516 17.50 -15.34 16.27
CA ALA A 516 18.10 -14.68 17.42
C ALA A 516 18.54 -13.24 17.10
N VAL A 517 19.11 -13.01 15.91
CA VAL A 517 19.47 -11.69 15.39
C VAL A 517 18.22 -10.81 15.25
N VAL A 518 17.14 -11.33 14.66
CA VAL A 518 15.86 -10.60 14.55
C VAL A 518 15.34 -10.23 15.93
N ARG A 519 15.25 -11.17 16.87
CA ARG A 519 14.74 -10.90 18.22
C ARG A 519 15.54 -9.81 18.94
N ARG A 520 16.86 -9.83 18.83
CA ARG A 520 17.75 -8.88 19.53
C ARG A 520 17.78 -7.50 18.89
N SER A 521 17.66 -7.41 17.56
CA SER A 521 18.04 -6.21 16.82
C SER A 521 16.91 -5.62 15.96
N LEU A 522 15.71 -6.20 15.98
CA LEU A 522 14.58 -5.67 15.23
C LEU A 522 14.14 -4.30 15.74
N VAL A 523 14.06 -3.33 14.84
CA VAL A 523 13.52 -1.99 15.11
C VAL A 523 12.26 -1.72 14.29
N ARG A 524 11.29 -1.07 14.93
CA ARG A 524 9.99 -0.68 14.32
C ARG A 524 9.95 0.77 13.83
N ARG A 525 11.07 1.50 13.89
CA ARG A 525 11.13 2.91 13.46
C ARG A 525 10.92 3.04 11.94
N ARG A 526 9.94 3.83 11.54
CA ARG A 526 9.62 4.11 10.13
C ARG A 526 10.50 5.21 9.56
N THR A 527 10.73 6.27 10.33
CA THR A 527 11.59 7.40 9.97
C THR A 527 12.85 7.42 10.83
N ASN A 528 13.97 7.89 10.25
CA ASN A 528 15.25 8.03 10.93
C ASN A 528 15.27 9.14 11.98
#